data_AF-A0A519SRE0-F1
#
_entry.id   AF-A0A519SRE0-F1
#
_cell.length_a   1.000
_cell.length_b   1.000
_cell.length_c   1.000
_cell.angle_alpha   90.00
_cell.angle_beta   90.00
_cell.angle_gamma   90.00
#
_symmetry.space_group_name_H-M   'P 1'
#
loop_
_entity.id
_entity.type
_entity.pdbx_description
1 polymer ?
#
loop_
_entity_poly.entity_id
_entity_poly.type
_entity_poly.pdbx_seq_one_letter_code
_entity_poly.pdbx_strand_id
1 'polypeptide(L)' 'MKQYKLLKTEEEYRLALDRTIHIFHAEPDTQEFEELELLLALVKDYEDKRFFIPELALKVH' A
#
# COMPACT_ATOMS: atom_id res chain seq x y z
N MET A 1 10.64 17.25 -5.87
CA MET A 1 9.84 16.70 -4.76
C MET A 1 8.62 16.02 -5.36
N LYS A 2 8.53 14.69 -5.32
CA LYS A 2 7.32 13.97 -5.76
C LYS A 2 6.21 14.26 -4.74
N GLN A 3 5.09 14.83 -5.19
CA GLN A 3 3.91 15.01 -4.35
C GLN A 3 3.13 13.71 -4.33
N TYR A 4 3.25 12.97 -3.24
CA TYR A 4 2.49 11.73 -3.07
C TYR A 4 1.14 12.06 -2.41
N LYS A 5 0.05 11.83 -3.15
CA LYS A 5 -1.32 12.03 -2.65
C LYS A 5 -1.78 10.76 -1.95
N LEU A 6 -2.49 10.94 -0.83
CA LEU A 6 -3.24 9.87 -0.18
C LEU A 6 -4.26 9.28 -1.17
N LEU A 7 -4.41 7.96 -1.15
CA LEU A 7 -5.40 7.24 -1.94
C LEU A 7 -6.80 7.52 -1.40
N LYS A 8 -7.74 7.86 -2.28
CA LYS A 8 -9.12 8.23 -1.94
C LYS A 8 -10.14 7.36 -2.66
N THR A 9 -9.83 6.91 -3.88
CA THR A 9 -10.72 6.09 -4.71
C THR A 9 -10.22 4.65 -4.81
N GLU A 10 -11.09 3.73 -5.22
CA GLU A 10 -10.71 2.34 -5.48
C GLU A 10 -9.79 2.21 -6.71
N GLU A 11 -9.97 3.09 -7.68
CA GLU A 11 -9.11 3.16 -8.86
C GLU A 11 -7.68 3.56 -8.50
N GLU A 12 -7.49 4.60 -7.67
CA GLU A 12 -6.17 5.01 -7.17
C GLU A 12 -5.49 3.88 -6.40
N TYR A 13 -6.26 3.17 -5.55
CA TYR A 13 -5.79 2.01 -4.83
C TYR A 13 -5.36 0.87 -5.75
N ARG A 14 -6.17 0.51 -6.76
CA ARG A 14 -5.83 -0.53 -7.73
C ARG A 14 -4.59 -0.20 -8.53
N LEU A 15 -4.40 1.06 -8.93
CA LEU A 15 -3.22 1.50 -9.65
C LEU A 15 -1.97 1.42 -8.76
N ALA A 16 -2.06 1.85 -7.51
CA ALA A 16 -0.97 1.73 -6.55
C ALA A 16 -0.61 0.27 -6.28
N LEU A 17 -1.60 -0.60 -6.13
CA LEU A 17 -1.41 -2.04 -5.91
C LEU A 17 -0.78 -2.73 -7.13
N ASP A 18 -1.25 -2.44 -8.34
CA ASP A 18 -0.68 -2.99 -9.57
C ASP A 18 0.79 -2.60 -9.73
N ARG A 19 1.13 -1.33 -9.47
CA ARG A 19 2.52 -0.87 -9.49
C ARG A 19 3.36 -1.55 -8.41
N THR A 20 2.82 -1.72 -7.20
CA THR A 20 3.49 -2.44 -6.11
C THR A 20 3.86 -3.86 -6.53
N ILE A 21 2.92 -4.59 -7.13
CA ILE A 21 3.15 -5.95 -7.64
C ILE A 21 4.19 -5.93 -8.76
N HIS A 22 4.18 -4.93 -9.63
CA HIS A 22 5.15 -4.84 -10.72
C HIS A 22 6.60 -4.67 -10.22
N ILE A 23 6.80 -3.88 -9.17
CA ILE A 23 8.15 -3.56 -8.64
C ILE A 23 8.47 -4.29 -7.33
N PHE A 24 7.71 -5.32 -6.94
CA PHE A 24 7.87 -6.00 -5.65
C PHE A 24 9.26 -6.61 -5.43
N HIS A 25 9.98 -6.86 -6.52
CA HIS A 25 11.32 -7.45 -6.55
C HIS A 25 12.43 -6.41 -6.53
N ALA A 26 12.12 -5.12 -6.35
CA ALA A 26 13.09 -4.05 -6.31
C ALA A 26 14.17 -4.30 -5.24
N GLU A 27 15.43 -4.18 -5.63
CA GLU A 27 16.56 -4.34 -4.72
C GLU A 27 16.73 -3.09 -3.83
N PRO A 28 17.24 -3.23 -2.60
CA PRO A 28 17.55 -2.11 -1.73
C PRO A 28 18.42 -1.05 -2.41
N ASP A 29 18.33 0.20 -1.93
CA ASP A 29 19.09 1.35 -2.46
C ASP A 29 18.79 1.70 -3.93
N THR A 30 17.71 1.17 -4.52
CA THR A 30 17.22 1.57 -5.84
C THR A 30 16.08 2.57 -5.75
N GLN A 31 15.88 3.36 -6.81
CA GLN A 31 14.72 4.26 -6.91
C GLN A 31 13.38 3.50 -6.91
N GLU A 32 13.37 2.27 -7.42
CA GLU A 32 12.19 1.41 -7.40
C GLU A 32 11.87 0.93 -5.98
N PHE A 33 12.88 0.67 -5.16
CA PHE A 33 12.69 0.32 -3.75
C PHE A 33 12.13 1.49 -2.95
N GLU A 34 12.65 2.71 -3.15
CA GLU A 34 12.10 3.93 -2.55
C GLU A 34 10.63 4.17 -2.97
N GLU A 35 10.30 3.86 -4.23
CA GLU A 35 8.92 3.90 -4.72
C GLU A 35 8.05 2.81 -4.06
N LEU A 36 8.57 1.59 -3.94
CA LEU A 36 7.89 0.45 -3.34
C LEU A 36 7.54 0.71 -1.87
N GLU A 37 8.50 1.21 -1.08
CA GLU A 37 8.28 1.52 0.34
C GLU A 37 7.11 2.49 0.53
N LEU A 38 7.03 3.51 -0.32
CA LEU A 38 5.94 4.46 -0.27
C LEU A 38 4.61 3.84 -0.71
N LEU A 39 4.59 3.11 -1.83
CA LEU A 39 3.36 2.49 -2.33
C LEU A 39 2.75 1.55 -1.28
N LEU A 40 3.59 0.77 -0.59
CA LEU A 40 3.16 -0.07 0.53
C LEU A 40 2.54 0.75 1.66
N ALA A 41 3.15 1.88 2.05
CA ALA A 41 2.59 2.76 3.07
C ALA A 41 1.22 3.34 2.66
N LEU A 42 1.06 3.73 1.39
CA LEU A 42 -0.20 4.26 0.85
C LEU A 42 -1.29 3.20 0.77
N VAL A 43 -0.96 2.01 0.25
CA VAL A 43 -1.86 0.86 0.17
C VAL A 43 -2.36 0.48 1.57
N LYS A 44 -1.44 0.34 2.54
CA LYS A 44 -1.79 0.01 3.92
C LYS A 44 -2.70 1.06 4.56
N ASP A 45 -2.37 2.35 4.45
CA ASP A 45 -3.20 3.43 5.01
C ASP A 45 -4.63 3.43 4.44
N TYR A 46 -4.79 3.09 3.16
CA TYR A 46 -6.09 2.96 2.53
C TYR A 46 -6.88 1.75 3.01
N GLU A 47 -6.22 0.59 3.10
CA GLU A 47 -6.81 -0.65 3.60
C GLU A 47 -7.23 -0.53 5.06
N ASP A 48 -6.37 0.01 5.93
CA ASP A 48 -6.67 0.21 7.36
C ASP A 48 -7.94 1.06 7.58
N LYS A 49 -8.17 2.07 6.72
CA LYS A 49 -9.35 2.94 6.77
C LYS A 49 -10.65 2.24 6.34
N ARG A 50 -10.55 1.22 5.48
CA ARG A 50 -11.71 0.57 4.85
C ARG A 50 -12.03 -0.79 5.44
N PHE A 51 -11.00 -1.58 5.70
CA PHE A 51 -11.06 -2.92 6.25
C PHE A 51 -10.54 -2.89 7.67
N PHE A 52 -11.29 -2.23 8.54
CA PHE A 52 -11.05 -2.34 9.97
C PHE A 52 -11.37 -3.76 10.40
N ILE A 53 -10.34 -4.57 10.65
CA ILE A 53 -10.51 -5.85 11.34
C ILE A 53 -10.43 -5.54 12.84
N PRO A 54 -11.56 -5.48 13.57
CA PRO A 54 -11.51 -5.35 15.01
C PRO A 54 -10.72 -6.54 15.57
N GLU A 55 -9.73 -6.26 16.42
CA GLU A 55 -8.86 -7.22 17.09
C GLU A 55 -9.62 -8.40 17.75
N LEU A 56 -10.90 -8.20 18.06
CA LEU A 56 -11.84 -9.19 18.59
C LEU A 56 -12.25 -10.29 17.60
N ALA A 57 -12.05 -10.11 16.29
CA ALA A 57 -12.40 -11.10 15.26
C ALA A 57 -11.38 -12.26 15.16
N LEU A 58 -10.24 -12.17 15.84
CA LEU A 58 -9.18 -13.20 15.82
C LEU A 58 -9.28 -14.23 16.96
N LYS A 59 -10.36 -14.25 17.75
CA LYS A 59 -10.67 -15.41 18.60
C LYS A 59 -11.19 -16.56 17.74
N VAL A 60 -10.27 -17.20 17.03
CA VAL A 60 -10.46 -18.53 16.46
C VAL A 60 -10.41 -19.51 17.65
N HIS A 61 -11.51 -20.23 17.85
CA HIS A 61 -11.63 -21.31 18.83
C HIS A 61 -10.69 -22.49 18.52
#